data_AF-J3ACF6-F1
#
_entry.id   AF-J3ACF6-F1
#
_cell.length_a   1.000
_cell.length_b   1.000
_cell.length_c   1.000
_cell.angle_alpha   90.00
_cell.angle_beta   90.00
_cell.angle_gamma   90.00
#
_symmetry.space_group_name_H-M   'P 1'
#
loop_
_entity.id
_entity.type
_entity.pdbx_description
1 polymer ?
#
loop_
_entity_poly.entity_id
_entity_poly.type
_entity_poly.pdbx_seq_one_letter_code
_entity_poly.pdbx_strand_id
1 'polypeptide(L)'
;MPIAVLQVLNAFAATISAVSSMLVVFQPRIMSKSQEISAGERFFAQMYAARAVPFGIVTAVIPFVATSDVATVRLVLMAAMAVQIVDAGIGVRRREQAMIVGPSIAAIVHGTMAWYA
;
A
#
# COMPACT_ATOMS: atom_id res chain seq x y z
N MET A 1 -22.10 6.31 0.98
CA MET A 1 -20.97 7.25 0.86
C MET A 1 -20.81 7.62 -0.62
N PRO A 2 -20.65 8.89 -0.99
CA PRO A 2 -20.44 9.28 -2.39
C PRO A 2 -19.16 8.67 -2.96
N ILE A 3 -19.15 8.31 -4.25
CA ILE A 3 -17.97 7.72 -4.92
C ILE A 3 -16.73 8.60 -4.82
N ALA A 4 -16.90 9.92 -4.88
CA ALA A 4 -15.83 10.91 -4.71
C ALA A 4 -15.12 10.79 -3.36
N VAL A 5 -15.87 10.53 -2.28
CA VAL A 5 -15.28 10.34 -0.94
C VAL A 5 -14.44 9.05 -0.93
N LEU A 6 -14.91 7.98 -1.58
CA LEU A 6 -14.17 6.72 -1.66
C LEU A 6 -12.88 6.88 -2.47
N GLN A 7 -12.91 7.62 -3.57
CA GLN A 7 -11.73 7.93 -4.38
C GLN A 7 -10.67 8.67 -3.54
N VAL A 8 -11.08 9.67 -2.75
CA VAL A 8 -10.17 10.42 -1.86
C VAL A 8 -9.60 9.51 -0.76
N LEU A 9 -10.43 8.70 -0.12
CA LEU A 9 -9.96 7.73 0.88
C LEU A 9 -8.97 6.72 0.28
N ASN A 10 -9.26 6.23 -0.93
CA ASN A 10 -8.37 5.35 -1.67
C ASN A 10 -7.01 6.01 -1.97
N ALA A 11 -7.02 7.25 -2.46
CA ALA A 11 -5.80 8.00 -2.71
C ALA A 11 -4.99 8.21 -1.43
N PHE A 12 -5.66 8.55 -0.33
CA PHE A 12 -5.00 8.73 0.97
C PHE A 12 -4.36 7.42 1.47
N ALA A 13 -5.10 6.31 1.44
CA ALA A 13 -4.59 4.99 1.83
C ALA A 13 -3.40 4.54 0.96
N ALA A 14 -3.49 4.72 -0.36
CA ALA A 14 -2.42 4.39 -1.30
C ALA A 14 -1.17 5.27 -1.09
N THR A 15 -1.37 6.56 -0.85
CA THR A 15 -0.27 7.51 -0.57
C THR A 15 0.43 7.16 0.73
N ILE A 16 -0.30 6.86 1.81
CA ILE A 16 0.29 6.42 3.08
C ILE A 16 1.10 5.14 2.88
N SER A 17 0.59 4.18 2.09
CA SER A 17 1.28 2.92 1.82
C SER A 17 2.59 3.14 1.04
N ALA A 18 2.57 4.02 0.03
CA ALA A 18 3.75 4.42 -0.72
C ALA A 18 4.78 5.14 0.16
N VAL A 19 4.34 6.12 0.95
CA VAL A 19 5.23 6.85 1.88
C VAL A 19 5.83 5.91 2.92
N SER A 20 5.03 5.00 3.47
CA SER A 20 5.50 4.00 4.45
C SER A 20 6.58 3.10 3.85
N SER A 21 6.41 2.68 2.59
CA SER A 21 7.42 1.91 1.85
C SER A 21 8.73 2.70 1.69
N MET A 22 8.65 4.02 1.50
CA MET A 22 9.81 4.90 1.39
C MET A 22 10.49 5.16 2.75
N LEU A 23 9.71 5.28 3.82
CA LEU A 23 10.22 5.47 5.18
C LEU A 23 11.13 4.31 5.62
N VAL A 24 10.84 3.08 5.19
CA VAL A 24 11.71 1.92 5.45
C VAL A 24 13.10 2.10 4.82
N VAL A 25 13.21 2.78 3.67
CA VAL A 25 14.50 3.02 3.00
C VAL A 25 15.31 4.10 3.71
N PHE A 26 14.66 5.20 4.11
CA PHE A 26 15.37 6.36 4.70
C PHE A 26 15.57 6.24 6.22
N GLN A 27 14.65 5.59 6.92
CA GLN A 27 14.67 5.44 8.37
C GLN A 27 14.42 3.98 8.80
N PRO A 28 15.24 3.01 8.31
CA PRO A 28 15.02 1.58 8.58
C PRO A 28 15.04 1.23 10.07
N ARG A 29 15.69 2.04 10.92
CA ARG A 29 15.76 1.84 12.37
C ARG A 29 14.39 1.89 13.05
N ILE A 30 13.46 2.67 12.52
CA ILE A 30 12.11 2.82 13.08
C ILE A 30 11.30 1.53 12.93
N MET A 31 11.56 0.77 11.84
CA MET A 31 10.79 -0.42 11.48
C MET A 31 11.49 -1.73 11.86
N SER A 32 12.82 -1.79 11.78
CA SER A 32 13.57 -3.04 11.95
C SER A 32 13.59 -3.55 13.41
N LYS A 33 13.53 -2.65 14.40
CA LYS A 33 13.72 -2.94 15.84
C LYS A 33 15.02 -3.71 16.16
N SER A 34 15.91 -3.92 15.19
CA SER A 34 17.21 -4.55 15.37
C SER A 34 18.24 -3.54 15.86
N GLN A 35 19.24 -4.04 16.59
CA GLN A 35 20.41 -3.26 17.02
C GLN A 35 21.26 -2.82 15.82
N GLU A 36 21.38 -3.70 14.83
CA GLU A 36 22.11 -3.45 13.59
C GLU A 36 21.28 -3.88 12.37
N ILE A 37 21.25 -3.02 11.35
CA ILE A 37 20.58 -3.29 10.08
C ILE A 37 21.63 -3.73 9.08
N SER A 38 21.56 -5.00 8.67
CA SER A 38 22.46 -5.61 7.71
C SER A 38 22.34 -4.99 6.31
N ALA A 39 23.38 -5.16 5.49
CA ALA A 39 23.35 -4.73 4.09
C ALA A 39 22.24 -5.44 3.30
N GLY A 40 21.97 -6.71 3.60
CA GLY A 40 20.89 -7.48 2.97
C GLY A 40 19.51 -6.91 3.26
N GLU A 41 19.23 -6.53 4.51
CA GLU A 41 17.95 -5.89 4.88
C GLU A 41 17.74 -4.57 4.13
N ARG A 42 18.78 -3.73 4.00
CA ARG A 42 18.70 -2.48 3.23
C ARG A 42 18.44 -2.73 1.75
N PHE A 43 19.13 -3.72 1.17
CA PHE A 43 18.96 -4.09 -0.23
C PHE A 43 17.52 -4.55 -0.53
N PHE A 44 16.96 -5.45 0.29
CA PHE A 44 15.58 -5.89 0.12
C PHE A 44 14.55 -4.79 0.37
N ALA A 45 14.79 -3.91 1.36
CA ALA A 45 13.94 -2.74 1.59
C ALA A 45 13.90 -1.80 0.38
N GLN A 46 15.06 -1.52 -0.23
CA GLN A 46 15.16 -0.70 -1.45
C GLN A 46 14.44 -1.36 -2.63
N MET A 47 14.63 -2.68 -2.83
CA MET A 47 13.92 -3.43 -3.87
C MET A 47 12.40 -3.40 -3.68
N TYR A 48 11.93 -3.55 -2.44
CA TYR A 48 10.51 -3.47 -2.13
C TYR A 48 9.97 -2.07 -2.44
N ALA A 49 10.62 -1.01 -1.94
CA ALA A 49 10.20 0.36 -2.18
C ALA A 49 10.18 0.74 -3.67
N ALA A 50 11.17 0.28 -4.45
CA ALA A 50 11.22 0.52 -5.90
C ALA A 50 10.01 -0.04 -6.66
N ARG A 51 9.29 -1.02 -6.09
CA ARG A 51 8.06 -1.61 -6.65
C ARG A 51 6.82 -1.00 -6.02
N ALA A 52 6.81 -0.92 -4.69
CA ALA A 52 5.66 -0.49 -3.90
C ALA A 52 5.35 1.00 -4.11
N VAL A 53 6.37 1.86 -4.24
CA VAL A 53 6.16 3.32 -4.41
C VAL A 53 5.50 3.64 -5.76
N PRO A 54 6.01 3.21 -6.92
CA PRO A 54 5.32 3.45 -8.19
C PRO A 54 3.92 2.86 -8.22
N PHE A 55 3.74 1.64 -7.71
CA PHE A 55 2.43 1.00 -7.68
C PHE A 55 1.43 1.73 -6.78
N GLY A 56 1.87 2.23 -5.62
CA GLY A 56 1.05 3.06 -4.73
C GLY A 56 0.65 4.39 -5.39
N ILE A 57 1.53 5.03 -6.15
CA ILE A 57 1.21 6.24 -6.92
C ILE A 57 0.12 5.95 -7.96
N VAL A 58 0.29 4.88 -8.75
CA VAL A 58 -0.73 4.47 -9.74
C VAL A 58 -2.07 4.19 -9.07
N THR A 59 -2.06 3.45 -7.95
CA THR A 59 -3.27 3.13 -7.17
C THR A 59 -3.97 4.39 -6.65
N ALA A 60 -3.21 5.43 -6.27
CA ALA A 60 -3.76 6.68 -5.79
C ALA A 60 -4.43 7.50 -6.90
N VAL A 61 -3.83 7.53 -8.09
CA VAL A 61 -4.22 8.43 -9.19
C VAL A 61 -5.26 7.81 -10.11
N ILE A 62 -5.20 6.50 -10.36
CA ILE A 62 -6.01 5.86 -11.41
C ILE A 62 -7.53 6.12 -11.31
N PRO A 63 -8.16 6.22 -10.12
CA PRO A 63 -9.60 6.48 -10.03
C PRO A 63 -10.02 7.88 -10.51
N PHE A 64 -9.08 8.82 -10.67
CA PHE A 64 -9.33 10.20 -11.09
C PHE A 64 -9.03 10.45 -12.58
N VAL A 65 -8.44 9.47 -13.27
CA VAL A 65 -8.06 9.61 -14.67
C VAL A 65 -9.29 9.34 -15.54
N ALA A 66 -9.89 10.39 -16.09
CA ALA A 66 -11.14 10.31 -16.86
C ALA A 66 -11.06 9.41 -18.10
N THR A 67 -9.87 9.17 -18.64
CA THR A 67 -9.64 8.30 -19.80
C THR A 67 -9.45 6.82 -19.44
N SER A 68 -9.35 6.48 -18.16
CA SER A 68 -9.20 5.10 -17.72
C SER A 68 -10.52 4.36 -17.85
N ASP A 69 -10.51 3.20 -18.47
CA ASP A 69 -11.67 2.32 -18.48
C ASP A 69 -11.88 1.66 -17.10
N VAL A 70 -13.13 1.33 -16.81
CA VAL A 70 -13.55 0.76 -15.52
C VAL A 70 -12.81 -0.55 -15.21
N ALA A 71 -12.56 -1.40 -16.21
CA ALA A 71 -11.90 -2.69 -15.97
C ALA A 71 -10.43 -2.50 -15.54
N THR A 72 -9.72 -1.55 -16.15
CA THR A 72 -8.36 -1.18 -15.76
C THR A 72 -8.31 -0.62 -14.33
N VAL A 73 -9.22 0.31 -13.98
CA VAL A 73 -9.30 0.87 -12.61
C VAL A 73 -9.53 -0.26 -11.60
N ARG A 74 -10.50 -1.14 -11.87
CA ARG A 74 -10.80 -2.28 -11.00
C ARG A 74 -9.63 -3.23 -10.83
N LEU A 75 -8.92 -3.55 -11.93
CA LEU A 75 -7.77 -4.46 -11.88
C LEU A 75 -6.66 -3.92 -10.98
N VAL A 76 -6.31 -2.64 -11.12
CA VAL A 76 -5.29 -1.98 -10.28
C VAL A 76 -5.70 -2.02 -8.81
N LEU A 77 -6.95 -1.67 -8.51
CA LEU A 77 -7.45 -1.62 -7.13
C LEU A 77 -7.56 -3.01 -6.49
N MET A 78 -7.93 -4.04 -7.25
CA MET A 78 -7.91 -5.44 -6.78
C MET A 78 -6.47 -5.91 -6.50
N ALA A 79 -5.52 -5.56 -7.36
CA ALA A 79 -4.12 -5.85 -7.11
C ALA A 79 -3.60 -5.13 -5.85
N ALA A 80 -3.98 -3.87 -5.64
CA ALA A 80 -3.66 -3.12 -4.43
C ALA A 80 -4.26 -3.77 -3.18
N MET A 81 -5.53 -4.16 -3.23
CA MET A 81 -6.17 -4.92 -2.15
C MET A 81 -5.39 -6.20 -1.83
N ALA A 82 -5.01 -6.99 -2.83
CA ALA A 82 -4.28 -8.24 -2.64
C ALA A 82 -2.92 -8.01 -1.98
N VAL A 83 -2.17 -6.99 -2.42
CA VAL A 83 -0.89 -6.62 -1.79
C VAL A 83 -1.07 -6.29 -0.31
N GLN A 84 -2.08 -5.47 0.03
CA GLN A 84 -2.33 -5.09 1.42
C GLN A 84 -2.78 -6.27 2.31
N ILE A 85 -3.52 -7.24 1.75
CA ILE A 85 -3.86 -8.49 2.45
C ILE A 85 -2.59 -9.29 2.77
N VAL A 86 -1.66 -9.40 1.82
CA VAL A 86 -0.39 -10.09 2.03
C VAL A 86 0.45 -9.38 3.10
N ASP A 87 0.52 -8.04 3.05
CA ASP A 87 1.24 -7.24 4.05
C ASP A 87 0.65 -7.42 5.46
N ALA A 88 -0.68 -7.41 5.59
CA ALA A 88 -1.35 -7.71 6.86
C ALA A 88 -1.01 -9.13 7.35
N GLY A 89 -0.98 -10.12 6.45
CA GLY A 89 -0.58 -11.50 6.76
C GLY A 89 0.87 -11.61 7.25
N ILE A 90 1.79 -10.84 6.65
CA ILE A 90 3.18 -10.73 7.13
C ILE A 90 3.19 -10.11 8.54
N GLY A 91 2.42 -9.05 8.77
CA GLY A 91 2.26 -8.41 10.08
C GLY A 91 1.78 -9.39 11.16
N VAL A 92 0.80 -10.24 10.84
CA VAL A 92 0.31 -11.31 11.74
C VAL A 92 1.43 -12.29 12.08
N ARG A 93 2.18 -12.77 11.07
CA ARG A 93 3.31 -13.70 11.28
C ARG A 93 4.41 -13.09 12.15
N ARG A 94 4.65 -11.78 11.99
CA ARG A 94 5.63 -11.02 12.78
C ARG A 94 5.10 -10.54 14.15
N ARG A 95 3.78 -10.69 14.41
CA ARG A 95 3.07 -10.16 15.59
C ARG A 95 3.22 -8.63 15.75
N GLU A 96 3.27 -7.92 14.62
CA GLU A 96 3.47 -6.47 14.59
C GLU A 96 2.15 -5.74 14.31
N GLN A 97 1.52 -5.20 15.35
CA GLN A 97 0.18 -4.59 15.27
C GLN A 97 0.09 -3.48 14.23
N ALA A 98 1.10 -2.62 14.13
CA ALA A 98 1.13 -1.54 13.15
C ALA A 98 1.12 -2.08 11.70
N MET A 99 1.76 -3.21 11.45
CA MET A 99 1.80 -3.88 10.15
C MET A 99 0.52 -4.69 9.85
N ILE A 100 -0.38 -4.86 10.83
CA ILE A 100 -1.66 -5.52 10.64
C ILE A 100 -2.75 -4.49 10.33
N VAL A 101 -2.88 -3.48 11.20
CA VAL A 101 -4.01 -2.54 11.17
C VAL A 101 -3.99 -1.69 9.91
N GLY A 102 -2.85 -1.07 9.60
CA GLY A 102 -2.73 -0.16 8.45
C GLY A 102 -3.07 -0.85 7.12
N PRO A 103 -2.36 -1.95 6.76
CA PRO A 103 -2.67 -2.70 5.54
C PRO A 103 -4.09 -3.28 5.53
N SER A 104 -4.65 -3.74 6.66
CA SER A 104 -6.04 -4.22 6.70
C SER A 104 -7.05 -3.13 6.33
N ILE A 105 -6.88 -1.91 6.85
CA ILE A 105 -7.74 -0.76 6.50
C ILE A 105 -7.58 -0.45 5.00
N ALA A 106 -6.35 -0.37 4.51
CA ALA A 106 -6.08 -0.10 3.11
C ALA A 106 -6.68 -1.17 2.18
N ALA A 107 -6.59 -2.45 2.53
CA ALA A 107 -7.20 -3.54 1.78
C ALA A 107 -8.73 -3.35 1.65
N ILE A 108 -9.41 -3.01 2.74
CA ILE A 108 -10.86 -2.73 2.72
C ILE A 108 -11.16 -1.53 1.83
N VAL A 109 -10.40 -0.45 1.95
CA VAL A 109 -10.60 0.77 1.15
C VAL A 109 -10.40 0.50 -0.35
N HIS A 110 -9.29 -0.14 -0.73
CA HIS A 110 -9.00 -0.48 -2.13
C HIS A 110 -10.03 -1.46 -2.70
N GLY A 111 -10.40 -2.50 -1.95
CA GLY A 111 -11.40 -3.48 -2.37
C GLY A 111 -12.79 -2.87 -2.52
N THR A 112 -13.17 -1.99 -1.60
CA THR A 112 -14.45 -1.27 -1.67
C THR A 112 -14.45 -0.31 -2.87
N MET A 113 -13.34 0.40 -3.12
CA MET A 113 -13.20 1.25 -4.31
C MET A 113 -13.26 0.40 -5.59
N ALA A 114 -12.62 -0.77 -5.63
CA ALA A 114 -12.69 -1.67 -6.78
C ALA A 114 -14.11 -2.17 -7.05
N TRP A 115 -14.89 -2.43 -6.00
CA TRP A 115 -16.27 -2.90 -6.14
C TRP A 115 -17.21 -1.83 -6.71
N TYR A 116 -16.98 -0.56 -6.35
CA TYR A 116 -17.84 0.57 -6.75
C TYR A 116 -17.28 1.42 -7.90
N ALA A 117 -16.05 1.15 -8.36
CA ALA A 117 -15.43 1.78 -9.53
C ALA A 117 -16.14 1.39 -10.82
#